data_AF-A0A1H9UBW4-F1
#
_entry.id   AF-A0A1H9UBW4-F1
#
_cell.length_a   1.000
_cell.length_b   1.000
_cell.length_c   1.000
_cell.angle_alpha   90.00
_cell.angle_beta   90.00
_cell.angle_gamma   90.00
#
_symmetry.space_group_name_H-M   'P 1'
#
loop_
_entity.id
_entity.type
_entity.pdbx_description
1 polymer ?
#
loop_
_entity_poly.entity_id
_entity_poly.type
_entity_poly.pdbx_seq_one_letter_code
_entity_poly.pdbx_strand_id
1 'polypeptide(L)'
;MLRLIKADFYRLFHSKGFYMILIAIIGLAGSVVLSEAFTSIGVSTETSAVMEAYGNAVWTPEIALKGALSSSSILNYLFIGFFVIISGYEFSQKTYKNTLTAGVSRITFVLSKYFSQLLTVILGTMLYLGS
;
A
#
# COMPACT_ATOMS: atom_id res chain seq x y z
N MET A 1 17.60 16.02 1.93
CA MET A 1 16.62 14.98 1.52
C MET A 1 16.42 13.96 2.63
N LEU A 2 17.47 13.27 3.07
CA LEU A 2 17.36 12.18 4.06
C LEU A 2 16.71 12.58 5.40
N ARG A 3 16.90 13.82 5.87
CA ARG A 3 16.21 14.35 7.06
C ARG A 3 14.69 14.47 6.88
N LEU A 4 14.22 14.84 5.68
CA LEU A 4 12.78 14.89 5.37
C LEU A 4 12.19 13.48 5.36
N ILE A 5 12.85 12.54 4.69
CA ILE A 5 12.45 11.14 4.65
C ILE A 5 12.34 10.58 6.08
N LYS A 6 13.34 10.80 6.93
CA LYS A 6 13.28 10.38 8.34
C LYS A 6 12.10 10.99 9.10
N ALA A 7 11.81 12.27 8.89
CA ALA A 7 10.66 12.94 9.51
C ALA A 7 9.32 12.36 9.01
N ASP A 8 9.24 12.03 7.71
CA ASP A 8 8.07 11.41 7.10
C ASP A 8 7.82 10.01 7.65
N PHE A 9 8.85 9.16 7.75
CA PHE A 9 8.74 7.84 8.37
C PHE A 9 8.42 7.92 9.85
N TYR A 10 9.03 8.86 10.58
CA TYR A 10 8.71 9.07 11.98
C TYR A 10 7.22 9.36 12.17
N ARG A 11 6.65 10.28 11.38
CA ARG A 11 5.21 10.57 11.39
C ARG A 11 4.36 9.39 10.94
N LEU A 12 4.81 8.64 9.93
CA LEU A 12 4.10 7.47 9.42
C LEU A 12 3.94 6.42 10.52
N PHE A 13 5.03 6.03 11.19
CA PHE A 13 5.01 5.05 12.28
C PHE A 13 4.25 5.53 13.52
N HIS A 14 4.11 6.83 13.76
CA HIS A 14 3.33 7.35 14.87
C HIS A 14 1.85 7.60 14.51
N SER A 15 1.45 7.40 13.26
CA SER A 15 0.07 7.60 12.83
C SER A 15 -0.80 6.38 13.15
N LYS A 16 -1.89 6.58 13.89
CA LYS A 16 -2.91 5.52 14.11
C LYS A 16 -3.49 5.02 12.77
N GLY A 17 -3.61 5.90 11.77
CA GLY A 17 -4.09 5.55 10.44
C GLY A 17 -3.20 4.55 9.72
N PHE A 18 -1.88 4.64 9.93
CA PHE A 18 -0.92 3.68 9.36
C PHE A 18 -1.16 2.27 9.88
N TYR A 19 -1.34 2.12 11.20
CA TYR A 19 -1.64 0.82 11.81
C TYR A 19 -2.99 0.25 11.38
N MET A 20 -4.02 1.10 11.22
CA MET A 20 -5.32 0.65 10.68
C MET A 20 -5.20 0.10 9.26
N ILE A 21 -4.44 0.77 8.39
CA ILE A 21 -4.22 0.29 7.02
C ILE A 21 -3.40 -1.02 7.03
N LEU A 22 -2.39 -1.13 7.90
CA LEU A 22 -1.63 -2.38 8.08
C LEU A 22 -2.52 -3.56 8.47
N ILE A 23 -3.38 -3.36 9.46
CA ILE A 23 -4.35 -4.38 9.88
C ILE A 23 -5.29 -4.74 8.73
N ALA A 24 -5.74 -3.77 7.94
CA ALA A 24 -6.57 -4.03 6.76
C ALA A 24 -5.83 -4.86 5.69
N ILE A 25 -4.54 -4.59 5.45
CA ILE A 25 -3.73 -5.38 4.50
C ILE A 25 -3.59 -6.83 4.98
N ILE A 26 -3.28 -7.05 6.27
CA ILE A 26 -3.19 -8.39 6.85
C ILE A 26 -4.54 -9.11 6.78
N GLY A 27 -5.62 -8.39 7.10
CA GLY A 27 -6.99 -8.92 7.03
C GLY A 27 -7.37 -9.34 5.62
N LEU A 28 -6.99 -8.57 4.61
CA LEU A 28 -7.21 -8.93 3.20
C LEU A 28 -6.40 -10.17 2.80
N ALA A 29 -5.12 -10.23 3.14
CA ALA A 29 -4.29 -11.42 2.88
C ALA A 29 -4.89 -12.67 3.54
N GLY A 30 -5.30 -12.56 4.81
CA GLY A 30 -5.96 -13.65 5.53
C GLY A 30 -7.31 -14.05 4.92
N SER A 31 -8.11 -13.07 4.48
CA SER A 31 -9.41 -13.32 3.84
C SER A 31 -9.27 -14.10 2.53
N VAL A 32 -8.26 -13.78 1.71
CA VAL A 32 -7.97 -14.49 0.45
C VAL A 32 -7.59 -15.95 0.73
N VAL A 33 -6.79 -16.20 1.77
CA VAL A 33 -6.38 -17.55 2.14
C VAL A 33 -7.52 -18.36 2.76
N LEU A 34 -8.31 -17.76 3.65
CA LEU A 34 -9.38 -18.46 4.39
C LEU A 34 -10.63 -18.73 3.56
N SER A 35 -10.97 -17.82 2.65
CA SER A 35 -12.21 -17.94 1.87
C SER A 35 -12.03 -18.76 0.60
N GLU A 36 -10.77 -19.12 0.26
CA GLU A 36 -10.39 -19.76 -1.01
C GLU A 36 -10.98 -19.05 -2.25
N ALA A 37 -11.28 -17.75 -2.10
CA ALA A 37 -12.07 -16.96 -3.03
C ALA A 37 -11.25 -15.79 -3.55
N PHE A 38 -11.14 -15.71 -4.87
CA PHE A 38 -10.48 -14.60 -5.55
C PHE A 38 -11.41 -13.39 -5.53
N THR A 39 -11.06 -12.37 -4.74
CA THR A 39 -11.87 -11.15 -4.61
C THR A 39 -11.14 -10.01 -5.32
N SER A 40 -11.63 -9.62 -6.50
CA SER A 40 -11.15 -8.43 -7.21
C SER A 40 -12.22 -7.34 -7.19
N ILE A 41 -11.81 -6.10 -6.93
CA ILE A 41 -12.65 -4.92 -7.17
C ILE A 41 -12.36 -4.45 -8.60
N GLY A 42 -13.34 -4.66 -9.50
CA GLY A 42 -13.26 -4.35 -10.92
C GLY A 42 -13.50 -5.59 -11.81
N VAL A 43 -13.86 -5.38 -13.08
CA VAL A 43 -13.96 -6.46 -14.06
C VAL A 43 -12.57 -6.74 -14.62
N SER A 44 -11.83 -7.65 -14.00
CA SER A 44 -10.57 -8.18 -14.53
C SER A 44 -10.82 -9.54 -15.18
N THR A 45 -10.65 -9.61 -16.51
CA THR A 45 -10.74 -10.86 -17.29
C THR A 45 -9.79 -11.94 -16.75
N GLU A 46 -8.65 -11.53 -16.20
CA GLU A 46 -7.69 -12.43 -15.56
C GLU A 46 -8.22 -13.07 -14.27
N THR A 47 -8.99 -12.33 -13.46
CA THR A 47 -9.60 -12.89 -12.24
C THR A 47 -10.68 -13.90 -12.58
N SER A 48 -11.49 -13.64 -13.60
CA SER A 48 -12.49 -14.61 -14.09
C SER A 48 -11.84 -15.89 -14.61
N ALA A 49 -10.74 -15.78 -15.37
CA ALA A 49 -10.00 -16.94 -15.87
C ALA A 49 -9.34 -17.75 -14.76
N VAL A 50 -8.82 -17.10 -13.71
CA VAL A 50 -8.25 -17.77 -12.53
C VAL A 50 -9.34 -18.45 -11.70
N MET A 51 -10.50 -17.82 -11.52
CA MET A 51 -11.67 -18.43 -10.86
C MET A 51 -12.16 -19.68 -11.59
N GLU A 52 -12.26 -19.63 -12.92
CA GLU A 52 -12.70 -20.78 -13.73
C GLU A 52 -11.65 -21.91 -13.76
N ALA A 53 -10.36 -21.57 -13.82
CA ALA A 53 -9.28 -22.56 -13.89
C ALA A 53 -8.98 -23.25 -12.55
N TYR A 54 -9.17 -22.55 -11.43
CA TYR A 54 -8.76 -23.04 -10.10
C TYR A 54 -9.90 -23.23 -9.10
N GLY A 55 -11.16 -22.99 -9.47
CA GLY A 55 -12.32 -23.14 -8.58
C GLY A 55 -12.57 -24.54 -8.01
N ASN A 56 -11.89 -25.57 -8.53
CA ASN A 56 -11.91 -26.95 -8.03
C ASN A 56 -10.50 -27.54 -7.75
N ALA A 57 -9.46 -26.71 -7.80
CA ALA A 57 -8.08 -27.18 -7.61
C ALA A 57 -7.74 -27.32 -6.12
N VAL A 58 -6.88 -28.30 -5.77
CA VAL A 58 -6.37 -28.47 -4.41
C VAL A 58 -5.60 -27.21 -3.99
N TRP A 59 -6.00 -26.58 -2.89
CA TRP A 59 -5.40 -25.35 -2.41
C TRP A 59 -3.92 -25.55 -2.08
N THR A 60 -3.06 -25.01 -2.94
CA THR A 60 -1.60 -25.08 -2.84
C THR A 60 -1.06 -23.66 -2.66
N PRO A 61 0.06 -23.43 -1.95
CA PRO A 61 0.62 -22.09 -1.77
C PRO A 61 0.82 -21.30 -3.07
N GLU A 62 1.15 -21.97 -4.17
CA GLU A 62 1.29 -21.35 -5.50
C GLU A 62 -0.03 -20.79 -6.04
N ILE A 63 -1.15 -21.49 -5.81
CA ILE A 63 -2.49 -21.06 -6.23
C ILE A 63 -2.96 -19.90 -5.34
N ALA A 64 -2.68 -19.96 -4.04
CA ALA A 64 -2.95 -18.86 -3.12
C ALA A 64 -2.20 -17.58 -3.52
N LEU A 65 -0.93 -17.69 -3.94
CA LEU A 65 -0.14 -16.55 -4.40
C LEU A 65 -0.67 -15.97 -5.72
N LYS A 66 -1.04 -16.81 -6.69
CA LYS A 66 -1.72 -16.37 -7.93
C LYS A 66 -3.05 -15.67 -7.64
N GLY A 67 -3.80 -16.20 -6.68
CA GLY A 67 -5.03 -15.60 -6.19
C GLY A 67 -4.82 -14.23 -5.56
N ALA A 68 -3.82 -14.11 -4.70
CA ALA A 68 -3.45 -12.87 -4.05
C ALA A 68 -3.04 -11.80 -5.08
N LEU A 69 -2.26 -12.17 -6.10
CA LEU A 69 -1.87 -11.29 -7.21
C LEU A 69 -3.09 -10.81 -8.02
N SER A 70 -4.01 -11.72 -8.34
CA SER A 70 -5.25 -11.38 -9.04
C SER A 70 -6.18 -10.47 -8.23
N SER A 71 -6.06 -10.52 -6.89
CA SER A 71 -6.79 -9.66 -5.96
C SER A 71 -6.04 -8.35 -5.65
N SER A 72 -4.87 -8.08 -6.27
CA SER A 72 -4.05 -6.90 -5.94
C SER A 72 -4.72 -5.55 -6.23
N SER A 73 -5.78 -5.53 -7.03
CA SER A 73 -6.60 -4.34 -7.29
C SER A 73 -7.12 -3.71 -5.99
N ILE A 74 -7.48 -4.50 -4.98
CA ILE A 74 -7.97 -3.95 -3.72
C ILE A 74 -6.88 -3.27 -2.88
N LEU A 75 -5.62 -3.71 -3.01
CA LEU A 75 -4.47 -3.08 -2.36
C LEU A 75 -4.23 -1.66 -2.87
N ASN A 76 -4.46 -1.42 -4.16
CA ASN A 76 -4.27 -0.08 -4.73
C ASN A 76 -5.14 0.96 -4.02
N TYR A 77 -6.37 0.60 -3.62
CA TYR A 77 -7.24 1.50 -2.86
C TYR A 77 -6.71 1.77 -1.44
N LEU A 78 -6.10 0.77 -0.79
CA LEU A 78 -5.47 0.97 0.51
C LEU A 78 -4.21 1.85 0.42
N PHE A 79 -3.46 1.78 -0.68
CA PHE A 79 -2.29 2.62 -0.91
C PHE A 79 -2.61 4.11 -1.09
N ILE A 80 -3.83 4.45 -1.51
CA ILE A 80 -4.33 5.83 -1.49
C ILE A 80 -4.32 6.36 -0.05
N GLY A 81 -4.64 5.52 0.94
CA GLY A 81 -4.54 5.88 2.36
C GLY A 81 -3.13 6.28 2.78
N PHE A 82 -2.11 5.53 2.34
CA PHE A 82 -0.70 5.90 2.58
C PHE A 82 -0.33 7.23 1.94
N PHE A 83 -0.81 7.49 0.72
CA PHE A 83 -0.59 8.77 0.05
C PHE A 83 -1.16 9.95 0.86
N VAL A 84 -2.37 9.81 1.39
CA VAL A 84 -3.01 10.84 2.21
C VAL A 84 -2.24 11.10 3.51
N ILE A 85 -1.70 10.08 4.16
CA ILE A 85 -0.94 10.24 5.41
C ILE A 85 0.40 10.96 5.16
N ILE A 86 1.13 10.56 4.11
CA ILE A 86 2.48 11.07 3.83
C ILE A 86 2.42 12.49 3.25
N SER A 87 1.58 12.69 2.23
CA SER A 87 1.48 13.96 1.50
C SER A 87 0.41 14.87 2.08
N GLY A 88 -0.79 14.34 2.37
CA GLY A 88 -1.95 15.13 2.76
C GLY A 88 -1.77 15.93 4.06
N TYR A 89 -1.05 15.39 5.04
CA TYR A 89 -0.80 16.06 6.32
C TYR A 89 -0.11 17.43 6.17
N GLU A 90 0.90 17.53 5.30
CA GLU A 90 1.67 18.77 5.13
C GLU A 90 0.94 19.82 4.30
N PHE A 91 0.12 19.38 3.34
CA PHE A 91 -0.76 20.27 2.61
C PHE A 91 -1.88 20.80 3.49
N SER A 92 -2.45 19.95 4.35
CA SER A 92 -3.48 20.33 5.32
C SER A 92 -2.98 21.36 6.33
N GLN A 93 -1.80 21.14 6.91
CA GLN A 93 -1.21 22.05 7.91
C GLN A 93 -0.42 23.22 7.32
N LYS A 94 -0.32 23.31 5.98
CA LYS A 94 0.47 24.32 5.25
C LYS A 94 1.94 24.39 5.66
N THR A 95 2.47 23.34 6.30
CA THR A 95 3.85 23.25 6.76
C THR A 95 4.85 23.11 5.61
N TYR A 96 4.38 22.78 4.40
CA TYR A 96 5.21 22.78 3.19
C TYR A 96 5.93 24.11 2.95
N LYS A 97 5.32 25.25 3.34
CA LYS A 97 5.95 26.57 3.22
C LYS A 97 7.17 26.69 4.13
N ASN A 98 7.06 26.22 5.37
CA ASN A 98 8.16 26.27 6.34
C ASN A 98 9.36 25.45 5.85
N THR A 99 9.09 24.28 5.26
CA THR A 99 10.13 23.43 4.68
C THR A 99 10.82 24.08 3.48
N LEU A 100 10.08 24.79 2.62
CA LEU A 100 10.64 25.51 1.47
C LEU A 100 11.42 26.76 1.89
N THR A 101 10.93 27.50 2.88
CA THR A 101 11.62 28.69 3.42
C THR A 101 12.87 28.31 4.23
N ALA A 102 12.93 27.09 4.79
CA ALA A 102 14.12 26.55 5.46
C ALA A 102 15.28 26.16 4.49
N GLY A 103 15.21 26.58 3.21
CA GLY A 103 16.28 26.37 2.23
C GLY A 103 16.23 25.03 1.49
N VAL A 104 15.13 24.27 1.60
CA VAL A 104 14.96 23.03 0.83
C VAL A 104 14.46 23.33 -0.58
N SER A 105 15.15 22.82 -1.59
CA SER A 105 14.72 22.93 -2.99
C SER A 105 13.36 22.24 -3.22
N ARG A 106 12.52 22.83 -4.08
CA ARG A 106 11.20 22.28 -4.46
C ARG A 106 11.30 20.87 -5.02
N ILE A 107 12.29 20.60 -5.86
CA ILE A 107 12.52 19.27 -6.46
C ILE A 107 12.91 18.25 -5.39
N THR A 108 13.79 18.65 -4.47
CA THR A 108 14.19 17.83 -3.33
C THR A 108 13.02 17.46 -2.44
N PHE A 109 12.09 18.39 -2.21
CA PHE A 109 10.88 18.13 -1.45
C PHE A 109 10.01 17.07 -2.15
N VAL A 110 9.72 17.26 -3.45
CA VAL A 110 8.89 16.33 -4.22
C VAL A 110 9.52 14.93 -4.29
N LEU A 111 10.82 14.83 -4.60
CA LEU A 111 11.53 13.55 -4.64
C LEU A 111 11.51 12.82 -3.29
N SER A 112 11.64 13.55 -2.18
CA SER A 112 11.54 12.97 -0.83
C SER A 112 10.18 12.32 -0.57
N LYS A 113 9.10 12.96 -1.06
CA LYS A 113 7.74 12.43 -0.93
C LYS A 113 7.51 11.19 -1.78
N TYR A 114 7.92 11.23 -3.04
CA TYR A 114 7.85 10.05 -3.91
C TYR A 114 8.66 8.88 -3.36
N PHE A 115 9.85 9.12 -2.82
CA PHE A 115 10.66 8.07 -2.23
C PHE A 115 10.01 7.45 -1.00
N SER A 116 9.45 8.27 -0.10
CA SER A 116 8.75 7.79 1.10
C SER A 116 7.48 7.02 0.73
N GLN A 117 6.75 7.48 -0.28
CA GLN A 117 5.58 6.79 -0.83
C GLN A 117 5.96 5.43 -1.41
N LEU A 118 7.02 5.37 -2.23
CA LEU A 118 7.49 4.16 -2.87
C LEU A 118 7.89 3.11 -1.82
N LEU A 119 8.66 3.49 -0.80
CA LEU A 119 9.07 2.57 0.26
C LEU A 119 7.87 2.04 1.08
N THR A 120 6.85 2.89 1.29
CA THR A 120 5.62 2.47 2.01
C THR A 120 4.78 1.50 1.18
N VAL A 121 4.68 1.72 -0.14
CA VAL A 121 4.01 0.77 -1.05
C VAL A 121 4.75 -0.56 -1.10
N ILE A 122 6.08 -0.56 -1.19
CA ILE A 122 6.88 -1.79 -1.12
C ILE A 122 6.60 -2.54 0.19
N LEU A 123 6.61 -1.84 1.33
CA LEU A 123 6.33 -2.45 2.63
C LEU A 123 4.92 -3.06 2.68
N GLY A 124 3.91 -2.34 2.17
CA GLY A 124 2.53 -2.85 2.10
C GLY A 124 2.39 -4.08 1.21
N THR A 125 3.06 -4.10 0.06
CA THR A 125 3.06 -5.26 -0.86
C THR A 125 3.79 -6.46 -0.27
N MET A 126 4.94 -6.26 0.38
CA MET A 126 5.69 -7.33 1.05
C MET A 126 4.85 -7.97 2.16
N LEU A 127 4.18 -7.15 2.96
CA LEU A 127 3.32 -7.59 4.05
C LEU A 127 2.09 -8.36 3.56
N TYR A 128 1.56 -8.00 2.38
CA TYR A 128 0.46 -8.72 1.76
C TYR A 128 0.87 -10.08 1.18
N LEU A 129 2.04 -10.15 0.53
CA LEU A 129 2.54 -11.38 -0.09
C LEU A 129 3.12 -12.37 0.93
N GLY A 130 3.41 -11.92 2.16
CA GLY A 130 3.88 -12.79 3.24
C GLY A 130 5.29 -13.34 3.03
N SER A 131 6.11 -12.65 2.24
CA SER A 131 7.53 -12.96 2.02
C SER A 131 8.43 -12.41 3.10
#